data_AF-A0A9Q3UQC5-F1
#
_entry.id   AF-A0A9Q3UQC5-F1
#
_cell.length_a   1.000
_cell.length_b   1.000
_cell.length_c   1.000
_cell.angle_alpha   90.00
_cell.angle_beta   90.00
_cell.angle_gamma   90.00
#
_symmetry.space_group_name_H-M   'P 1'
#
loop_
_entity.id
_entity.type
_entity.pdbx_description
1 polymer ?
#
loop_
_entity_poly.entity_id
_entity_poly.type
_entity_poly.pdbx_seq_one_letter_code
_entity_poly.pdbx_strand_id
1 'polypeptide(L)'
;MNIKHLTEYLMSYVSAMQSNNEEETDRLMKEISLIFDKLQSVTSNETKKEEIINLILLKIKEKTLSHFDVANYTMEFVLFGFR
;
A
#
# COMPACT_ATOMS: atom_id res chain seq x y z
N MET A 1 13.75 1.16 0.65
CA MET A 1 12.70 2.14 1.00
C MET A 1 11.87 1.45 2.04
N ASN A 2 11.89 1.93 3.28
CA ASN A 2 11.51 1.13 4.44
C ASN A 2 9.99 0.82 4.40
N ILE A 3 9.56 -0.43 4.66
CA ILE A 3 8.13 -0.82 4.76
C ILE A 3 7.36 0.15 5.67
N LYS A 4 8.04 0.70 6.69
CA LYS A 4 7.49 1.74 7.58
C LYS A 4 6.87 2.90 6.81
N HIS A 5 7.57 3.37 5.78
CA HIS A 5 7.12 4.50 4.98
C HIS A 5 5.86 4.14 4.18
N LEU A 6 5.84 2.98 3.50
CA LEU A 6 4.64 2.51 2.80
C LEU A 6 3.45 2.37 3.76
N THR A 7 3.69 1.84 4.96
CA THR A 7 2.66 1.69 6.00
C THR A 7 2.09 3.05 6.41
N GLU A 8 2.93 4.06 6.64
CA GLU A 8 2.51 5.42 6.97
C GLU A 8 1.63 6.04 5.86
N TYR A 9 2.01 5.86 4.59
CA TYR A 9 1.23 6.35 3.46
C TYR A 9 -0.13 5.64 3.34
N LEU A 10 -0.16 4.32 3.48
CA LEU A 10 -1.41 3.55 3.45
C LEU A 10 -2.33 3.93 4.62
N MET A 11 -1.81 4.11 5.83
CA MET A 11 -2.58 4.57 7.00
C MET A 11 -3.14 5.99 6.80
N SER A 12 -2.33 6.88 6.22
CA SER A 12 -2.75 8.24 5.89
C SER A 12 -3.84 8.23 4.80
N TYR A 13 -3.71 7.35 3.81
CA TYR A 13 -4.71 7.20 2.74
C TYR A 13 -6.06 6.76 3.29
N VAL A 14 -6.09 5.73 4.16
CA VAL A 14 -7.33 5.29 4.79
C VAL A 14 -7.98 6.42 5.60
N SER A 15 -7.17 7.21 6.30
CA SER A 15 -7.65 8.34 7.09
C SER A 15 -8.23 9.48 6.23
N ALA A 16 -7.59 9.78 5.08
CA ALA A 16 -8.10 10.74 4.10
C ALA A 16 -9.41 10.25 3.46
N MET A 17 -9.48 8.97 3.13
CA MET A 17 -10.69 8.33 2.57
C MET A 17 -11.86 8.43 3.55
N GLN A 18 -11.65 8.12 4.84
CA GLN A 18 -12.69 8.19 5.87
C GLN A 18 -13.16 9.62 6.15
N SER A 19 -12.29 10.61 5.97
CA SER A 19 -12.62 12.02 6.13
C SER A 19 -13.18 12.67 4.87
N ASN A 20 -13.39 11.90 3.79
CA ASN A 20 -13.80 12.40 2.47
C ASN A 20 -12.90 13.52 1.92
N ASN A 21 -11.61 13.48 2.25
CA ASN A 21 -10.64 14.44 1.73
C ASN A 21 -10.11 13.94 0.37
N GLU A 22 -10.81 14.29 -0.70
CA GLU A 22 -10.49 13.82 -2.07
C GLU A 22 -9.11 14.27 -2.55
N GLU A 23 -8.72 15.52 -2.29
CA GLU A 23 -7.41 16.07 -2.69
C GLU A 23 -6.26 15.27 -2.05
N GLU A 24 -6.35 15.03 -0.74
CA GLU A 24 -5.33 14.27 -0.02
C GLU A 24 -5.34 12.80 -0.42
N THR A 25 -6.53 12.22 -0.67
CA THR A 25 -6.67 10.84 -1.15
C THR A 25 -5.97 10.65 -2.50
N ASP A 26 -6.17 11.57 -3.44
CA ASP A 26 -5.55 11.53 -4.77
C ASP A 26 -4.03 11.74 -4.70
N ARG A 27 -3.56 12.66 -3.85
CA ARG A 27 -2.13 12.88 -3.61
C ARG A 27 -1.48 11.60 -3.07
N LEU A 28 -2.06 11.00 -2.04
CA LEU A 28 -1.55 9.79 -1.41
C LEU A 28 -1.59 8.59 -2.36
N MET A 29 -2.62 8.47 -3.21
CA MET A 29 -2.72 7.41 -4.21
C MET A 29 -1.56 7.46 -5.23
N LYS A 30 -1.15 8.66 -5.65
CA LYS A 30 0.01 8.84 -6.55
C LYS A 30 1.31 8.41 -5.87
N GLU A 31 1.52 8.83 -4.62
CA GLU A 31 2.70 8.45 -3.84
C GLU A 31 2.76 6.93 -3.63
N ILE A 32 1.65 6.30 -3.22
CA ILE A 32 1.55 4.85 -3.03
C ILE A 32 1.85 4.10 -4.34
N SER A 33 1.31 4.56 -5.47
CA SER A 33 1.58 3.94 -6.78
C SER A 33 3.07 4.00 -7.13
N LEU A 34 3.72 5.15 -6.94
CA LEU A 34 5.17 5.29 -7.16
C LEU A 34 6.00 4.39 -6.25
N ILE A 35 5.54 4.13 -5.03
CA ILE A 35 6.16 3.20 -4.10
C ILE A 35 6.03 1.77 -4.62
N PHE A 36 4.83 1.37 -5.05
CA PHE A 36 4.59 0.04 -5.57
C PHE A 36 5.32 -0.24 -6.88
N ASP A 37 5.39 0.71 -7.81
CA ASP A 37 6.17 0.55 -9.05
C ASP A 37 7.65 0.27 -8.74
N LYS A 38 8.22 0.99 -7.77
CA LYS A 38 9.59 0.75 -7.31
C LYS A 38 9.74 -0.62 -6.67
N LEU A 39 8.80 -1.03 -5.82
CA LEU A 39 8.82 -2.34 -5.17
C LEU A 39 8.72 -3.47 -6.19
N GLN A 40 7.80 -3.38 -7.14
CA GLN A 40 7.62 -4.37 -8.21
C GLN A 40 8.87 -4.50 -9.08
N SER A 41 9.55 -3.39 -9.37
CA SER A 41 10.79 -3.39 -10.18
C SER A 41 11.95 -4.18 -9.56
N VAL A 42 11.95 -4.36 -8.22
CA VAL A 42 13.01 -5.05 -7.48
C VAL A 42 12.62 -6.46 -7.01
N THR A 43 11.34 -6.84 -7.11
CA THR A 43 10.81 -8.14 -6.66
C THR A 43 10.72 -9.20 -7.76
N SER A 44 11.59 -9.12 -8.77
CA SER A 44 11.54 -9.84 -10.06
C SER A 44 11.44 -11.39 -10.05
N ASN A 45 11.22 -12.05 -8.91
CA ASN A 45 11.08 -13.50 -8.79
C ASN A 45 10.09 -14.00 -7.71
N GLU A 46 9.24 -13.16 -7.11
CA GLU A 46 8.38 -13.58 -5.99
C GLU A 46 6.88 -13.29 -6.21
N THR A 47 6.15 -14.28 -6.73
CA THR A 47 4.70 -14.23 -7.02
C THR A 47 3.87 -13.71 -5.83
N LYS A 48 4.21 -14.10 -4.60
CA LYS A 48 3.46 -13.70 -3.39
C LYS A 48 3.59 -12.21 -3.05
N LYS A 49 4.74 -11.61 -3.36
CA LYS A 49 5.00 -10.19 -3.12
C LYS A 49 4.16 -9.32 -4.06
N GLU A 50 4.09 -9.74 -5.32
CA GLU A 50 3.27 -9.11 -6.34
C GLU A 50 1.76 -9.26 -6.05
N GLU A 51 1.32 -10.44 -5.61
CA GLU A 51 -0.07 -10.69 -5.21
C GLU A 51 -0.58 -9.72 -4.14
N ILE A 52 0.18 -9.49 -3.07
CA ILE A 52 -0.22 -8.54 -2.01
C ILE A 52 -0.30 -7.12 -2.54
N ILE A 53 0.69 -6.69 -3.34
CA ILE A 53 0.69 -5.34 -3.93
C ILE A 53 -0.57 -5.15 -4.78
N ASN A 54 -0.89 -6.13 -5.64
CA ASN A 54 -2.08 -6.10 -6.48
C ASN A 54 -3.38 -6.09 -5.65
N LEU A 55 -3.42 -6.83 -4.55
CA LEU A 55 -4.57 -6.83 -3.64
C LEU A 55 -4.78 -5.47 -2.97
N ILE A 56 -3.70 -4.80 -2.54
CA ILE A 56 -3.79 -3.45 -1.98
C ILE A 56 -4.29 -2.45 -3.02
N LEU A 57 -3.71 -2.49 -4.23
CA LEU A 57 -4.12 -1.61 -5.33
C LEU A 57 -5.60 -1.81 -5.69
N LEU A 58 -6.08 -3.05 -5.68
CA LEU A 58 -7.50 -3.37 -5.90
C LEU A 58 -8.37 -2.73 -4.81
N LYS A 59 -8.03 -2.90 -3.54
CA LYS A 59 -8.78 -2.30 -2.42
C LYS A 59 -8.78 -0.76 -2.43
N ILE A 60 -7.68 -0.14 -2.87
CA ILE A 60 -7.61 1.32 -3.09
C ILE A 60 -8.59 1.73 -4.18
N LYS A 61 -8.59 1.04 -5.32
CA LYS A 61 -9.49 1.32 -6.45
C LYS A 61 -10.97 1.17 -6.06
N GLU A 62 -11.28 0.17 -5.24
CA GLU A 62 -12.62 -0.09 -4.74
C GLU A 62 -13.02 0.82 -3.56
N LYS A 63 -12.08 1.64 -3.03
CA LYS A 63 -12.27 2.45 -1.82
C LYS A 63 -12.70 1.61 -0.60
N THR A 64 -12.16 0.41 -0.46
CA THR A 64 -12.48 -0.55 0.61
C THR A 64 -11.32 -0.81 1.57
N LEU A 65 -10.16 -0.18 1.33
CA LEU A 65 -8.98 -0.36 2.19
C LEU A 65 -9.23 0.17 3.61
N SER A 66 -8.98 -0.65 4.62
CA SER A 66 -9.14 -0.30 6.03
C SER A 66 -7.81 -0.27 6.79
N HIS A 67 -7.77 0.37 7.97
CA HIS A 67 -6.57 0.34 8.83
C HIS A 67 -6.18 -1.09 9.25
N PHE A 68 -7.17 -1.97 9.41
CA PHE A 68 -6.93 -3.39 9.71
C PHE A 68 -6.24 -4.10 8.54
N ASP A 69 -6.68 -3.83 7.31
CA ASP A 69 -6.03 -4.38 6.11
C ASP A 69 -4.58 -3.92 6.02
N VAL A 70 -4.33 -2.62 6.23
CA VAL A 70 -2.97 -2.07 6.20
C VAL A 70 -2.08 -2.75 7.23
N ALA A 71 -2.56 -2.96 8.47
CA ALA A 71 -1.80 -3.67 9.50
C ALA A 71 -1.46 -5.11 9.09
N ASN A 72 -2.41 -5.84 8.49
CA ASN A 72 -2.17 -7.20 7.99
C ASN A 72 -1.13 -7.20 6.87
N TYR A 73 -1.27 -6.34 5.86
CA TYR A 73 -0.32 -6.30 4.75
C TYR A 73 1.08 -5.88 5.19
N THR A 74 1.19 -4.94 6.12
CA THR A 74 2.48 -4.58 6.73
C THR A 74 3.14 -5.79 7.39
N MET A 75 2.37 -6.63 8.10
CA MET A 75 2.90 -7.86 8.66
C MET A 75 3.37 -8.84 7.57
N GLU A 76 2.57 -9.03 6.52
CA GLU A 76 2.95 -9.90 5.40
C GLU A 76 4.20 -9.39 4.66
N PHE A 77 4.33 -8.08 4.46
CA PHE A 77 5.52 -7.46 3.88
C PHE A 77 6.78 -7.74 4.72
N VAL A 78 6.67 -7.66 6.05
CA VAL A 78 7.77 -8.01 6.96
C VAL A 78 8.10 -9.50 6.86
N LEU A 79 7.10 -10.39 6.87
CA LEU A 79 7.28 -11.83 6.76
C LEU A 79 7.93 -12.25 5.44
N PHE A 80 7.61 -11.55 4.35
CA PHE A 80 8.20 -11.78 3.03
C PHE A 80 9.55 -11.06 2.85
N GLY A 81 10.05 -10.39 3.89
CA GLY A 81 11.40 -9.82 3.89
C GLY A 81 11.58 -8.63 2.96
N PHE A 82 10.52 -7.88 2.69
CA PHE A 82 10.70 -6.54 2.14
C PHE A 82 11.55 -5.71 3.14
N ARG A 83 12.57 -4.98 2.67
CA ARG A 83 13.47 -4.17 3.51
C ARG A 83 13.56 -2.74 3.01
#